data_AF-A0A1Q8KRZ7-F1
#
_entry.id   AF-A0A1Q8KRZ7-F1
#
_cell.length_a   1.000
_cell.length_b   1.000
_cell.length_c   1.000
_cell.angle_alpha   90.00
_cell.angle_beta   90.00
_cell.angle_gamma   90.00
#
_symmetry.space_group_name_H-M   'P 1'
#
loop_
_entity.id
_entity.type
_entity.pdbx_description
1 polymer ?
#
loop_
_entity_poly.entity_id
_entity_poly.type
_entity_poly.pdbx_seq_one_letter_code
_entity_poly.pdbx_strand_id
1 'polypeptide(L)'
;MLDPLATFLLRLRETGGSADPVTTLFGRGGDATDQQRGMAAQLEQRALDLGLVEESGDGDTARTRIGLTAAGEQYLAERDL
;
A
#
# COMPACT_ATOMS: atom_id res chain seq x y z
N MET A 1 -15.77 3.20 -11.69
CA MET A 1 -15.09 2.06 -11.05
C MET A 1 -14.14 2.65 -10.03
N LEU A 2 -14.19 2.24 -8.76
CA LEU A 2 -13.15 2.65 -7.79
C LEU A 2 -11.81 2.10 -8.29
N ASP A 3 -10.79 2.96 -8.36
CA ASP A 3 -9.43 2.56 -8.71
C ASP A 3 -8.83 1.77 -7.51
N PRO A 4 -8.51 0.46 -7.67
CA PRO A 4 -7.98 -0.35 -6.59
C PRO A 4 -6.64 0.16 -6.05
N LEU A 5 -5.83 0.80 -6.90
CA LEU A 5 -4.56 1.40 -6.51
C LEU A 5 -4.79 2.68 -5.71
N ALA A 6 -5.71 3.55 -6.14
CA ALA A 6 -6.04 4.75 -5.38
C ALA A 6 -6.62 4.38 -4.00
N THR A 7 -7.45 3.35 -3.93
CA THR A 7 -7.99 2.81 -2.66
C THR A 7 -6.87 2.31 -1.74
N PHE A 8 -5.90 1.58 -2.29
CA PHE A 8 -4.74 1.10 -1.56
C PHE A 8 -3.91 2.24 -0.95
N LEU A 9 -3.59 3.26 -1.76
CA LEU A 9 -2.80 4.41 -1.32
C LEU A 9 -3.55 5.25 -0.27
N LEU A 10 -4.87 5.40 -0.42
CA LEU A 10 -5.71 6.08 0.56
C LEU A 10 -5.65 5.36 1.92
N ARG A 11 -5.77 4.02 1.91
CA ARG A 11 -5.63 3.21 3.13
C ARG A 11 -4.24 3.34 3.74
N LEU A 12 -3.18 3.34 2.93
CA LEU A 12 -1.81 3.52 3.42
C LEU A 12 -1.66 4.88 4.11
N ARG A 13 -2.24 5.93 3.54
CA ARG A 13 -2.30 7.26 4.15
C ARG A 13 -3.02 7.26 5.50
N GLU A 14 -4.17 6.59 5.59
CA GLU A 14 -4.94 6.45 6.85
C GLU A 14 -4.14 5.72 7.96
N THR A 15 -3.21 4.83 7.60
CA THR A 15 -2.34 4.15 8.57
C THR A 15 -1.17 5.00 9.09
N GLY A 16 -1.08 6.27 8.67
CA GLY A 16 0.03 7.17 9.03
C GLY A 16 1.19 7.11 8.03
N GLY A 17 0.96 6.58 6.84
CA GLY A 17 1.92 6.62 5.74
C GLY A 17 3.00 5.54 5.78
N SER A 18 2.94 4.56 6.69
CA SER A 18 3.84 3.40 6.70
C SER A 18 3.13 2.13 7.23
N ALA A 19 2.93 1.13 6.39
CA ALA A 19 2.25 -0.10 6.78
C ALA A 19 2.59 -1.32 5.91
N ASP A 20 2.22 -2.50 6.42
CA ASP A 20 2.22 -3.75 5.66
C ASP A 20 1.08 -3.75 4.62
N PRO A 21 1.35 -4.05 3.33
CA PRO A 21 0.37 -3.95 2.25
C PRO A 21 -0.91 -4.76 2.46
N VAL A 22 -0.79 -5.94 3.07
CA VAL A 22 -1.93 -6.84 3.34
C VAL A 22 -2.79 -6.25 4.45
N THR A 23 -2.15 -5.73 5.50
CA THR A 23 -2.82 -5.07 6.63
C THR A 23 -3.50 -3.79 6.18
N THR A 24 -2.89 -3.03 5.25
CA THR A 24 -3.46 -1.84 4.63
C THR A 24 -4.80 -2.13 3.94
N LEU A 25 -4.92 -3.25 3.21
CA LEU A 25 -6.14 -3.57 2.46
C LEU A 25 -7.18 -4.36 3.27
N PHE A 26 -6.75 -5.19 4.21
CA PHE A 26 -7.63 -6.18 4.85
C PHE A 26 -7.68 -6.07 6.39
N GLY A 27 -6.96 -5.12 6.99
CA GLY A 27 -7.01 -4.79 8.43
C GLY A 27 -6.30 -5.77 9.37
N ARG A 28 -6.40 -7.09 9.14
CA ARG A 28 -5.65 -8.12 9.87
C ARG A 28 -4.84 -8.98 8.90
N GLY A 29 -3.56 -8.66 8.73
CA GLY A 29 -2.66 -9.44 7.86
C GLY A 29 -2.51 -10.92 8.25
N GLY A 30 -2.89 -11.30 9.49
CA GLY A 30 -2.91 -12.69 9.95
C GLY A 30 -4.02 -13.55 9.33
N ASP A 31 -5.18 -12.95 9.02
CA ASP A 31 -6.37 -13.67 8.55
C ASP A 31 -6.55 -13.59 7.02
N ALA A 32 -5.64 -12.91 6.32
CA ALA A 32 -5.72 -12.75 4.87
C ALA A 32 -5.52 -14.08 4.14
N THR A 33 -6.36 -14.37 3.16
CA THR A 33 -6.19 -15.53 2.28
C THR A 33 -4.99 -15.35 1.35
N ASP A 34 -4.46 -16.43 0.76
CA ASP A 34 -3.35 -16.35 -0.20
C ASP A 34 -3.71 -15.50 -1.42
N GLN A 35 -4.97 -15.51 -1.84
CA GLN A 35 -5.47 -14.64 -2.89
C GLN A 35 -5.41 -13.15 -2.48
N GLN A 36 -5.80 -12.83 -1.25
CA GLN A 36 -5.72 -11.47 -0.71
C GLN A 36 -4.27 -10.99 -0.60
N ARG A 37 -3.37 -11.85 -0.13
CA ARG A 37 -1.93 -11.56 -0.11
C ARG A 37 -1.39 -11.30 -1.52
N GLY A 38 -1.76 -12.13 -2.49
CA GLY A 38 -1.38 -11.95 -3.89
C GLY A 38 -1.89 -10.64 -4.48
N MET A 39 -3.11 -10.22 -4.12
CA MET A 39 -3.67 -8.94 -4.57
C MET A 39 -2.92 -7.75 -3.95
N ALA A 40 -2.63 -7.81 -2.65
CA ALA A 40 -1.86 -6.78 -1.96
C ALA A 40 -0.45 -6.64 -2.56
N ALA A 41 0.23 -7.77 -2.80
CA ALA A 41 1.56 -7.78 -3.42
C ALA A 41 1.54 -7.20 -4.85
N GLN A 42 0.50 -7.48 -5.64
CA GLN A 42 0.37 -6.88 -6.98
C GLN A 42 0.17 -5.37 -6.92
N LEU A 43 -0.61 -4.87 -5.96
CA LEU A 43 -0.85 -3.44 -5.78
C LEU A 43 0.39 -2.72 -5.24
N GLU A 44 1.10 -3.35 -4.31
CA GLU A 44 2.40 -2.90 -3.80
C GLU A 44 3.41 -2.78 -4.94
N GLN A 45 3.64 -3.85 -5.70
CA GLN A 45 4.58 -3.85 -6.83
C GLN A 45 4.25 -2.75 -7.83
N ARG A 46 2.97 -2.62 -8.19
CA ARG A 46 2.53 -1.55 -9.09
C ARG A 46 2.76 -0.15 -8.51
N ALA A 47 2.55 0.03 -7.21
CA ALA A 47 2.79 1.31 -6.55
C ALA A 47 4.29 1.65 -6.48
N LEU A 48 5.15 0.64 -6.26
CA LEU A 48 6.61 0.76 -6.30
C LEU A 48 7.10 1.12 -7.71
N ASP A 49 6.62 0.41 -8.74
CA ASP A 49 6.95 0.68 -10.15
C ASP A 49 6.59 2.11 -10.58
N LEU A 50 5.51 2.65 -10.01
CA LEU A 50 5.05 4.01 -10.26
C LEU A 50 5.70 5.05 -9.32
N GLY A 51 6.56 4.63 -8.38
CA GLY A 51 7.20 5.51 -7.40
C GLY A 51 6.23 6.16 -6.41
N LEU A 52 5.02 5.60 -6.26
CA LEU A 52 3.96 6.13 -5.36
C LEU A 52 4.17 5.70 -3.92
N VAL A 53 4.88 4.58 -3.73
CA VAL A 53 5.32 4.10 -2.42
C VAL A 53 6.80 3.76 -2.47
N GLU A 54 7.44 3.70 -1.31
CA GLU A 54 8.82 3.28 -1.14
C GLU A 54 8.91 2.20 -0.06
N GLU A 55 9.88 1.30 -0.14
CA GLU A 55 10.09 0.31 0.92
C GLU A 55 10.55 1.04 2.20
N SER A 56 9.72 0.98 3.24
CA SER A 56 10.01 1.45 4.59
C SER A 56 10.44 0.27 5.44
N GLY A 57 11.69 -0.16 5.30
CA GLY A 57 12.27 -1.23 6.10
C GLY A 57 13.45 -0.77 6.93
N ASP A 58 13.33 -0.85 8.26
CA ASP A 58 14.49 -1.13 9.11
C ASP A 58 14.72 -2.64 8.95
N GLY A 59 15.88 -3.05 8.43
CA GLY A 59 16.13 -4.36 7.77
C GLY A 59 16.00 -5.64 8.61
N ASP A 60 15.23 -5.63 9.70
CA ASP A 60 15.18 -6.69 10.72
C ASP A 60 13.78 -7.31 10.93
N THR A 61 12.71 -6.74 10.35
CA THR A 61 11.38 -7.40 10.35
C THR A 61 11.10 -8.10 9.03
N ALA A 62 10.79 -9.39 9.09
CA ALA A 62 10.36 -10.24 7.96
C ALA A 62 9.10 -9.76 7.20
N ARG A 63 8.54 -8.59 7.54
CA ARG A 63 7.45 -7.92 6.82
C ARG A 63 7.99 -6.62 6.25
N THR A 64 8.11 -6.55 4.92
CA THR A 64 8.27 -5.29 4.18
C THR A 64 7.13 -4.37 4.55
N ARG A 65 7.43 -3.18 5.09
CA ARG A 65 6.46 -2.09 5.12
C ARG A 65 6.75 -1.18 3.95
N ILE A 66 5.72 -0.50 3.50
CA ILE A 66 5.83 0.52 2.47
C ILE A 66 5.43 1.87 3.03
N GLY A 67 6.13 2.91 2.61
CA GLY A 67 5.87 4.31 2.91
C GLY A 67 5.20 5.01 1.73
N LEU A 68 4.24 5.90 1.99
CA LEU A 68 3.65 6.72 0.92
C LEU A 68 4.63 7.85 0.53
N THR A 69 4.92 8.00 -0.76
CA THR A 69 5.82 9.06 -1.26
C THR A 69 5.05 10.34 -1.56
N ALA A 70 5.79 11.43 -1.84
CA ALA A 70 5.20 12.68 -2.35
C ALA A 70 4.44 12.48 -3.67
N ALA A 71 4.92 11.59 -4.55
CA ALA A 71 4.23 11.24 -5.79
C ALA A 71 2.92 10.47 -5.51
N GLY A 72 2.92 9.60 -4.49
CA GLY A 72 1.70 8.93 -4.00
C GLY A 72 0.64 9.90 -3.49
N GLU A 73 1.04 10.90 -2.71
CA GLU A 73 0.15 11.97 -2.23
C GLU A 73 -0.41 12.80 -3.41
N GLN A 74 0.43 13.17 -4.38
CA GLN A 74 -0.02 13.89 -5.57
C GLN A 74 -1.00 13.05 -6.40
N TYR A 75 -0.72 11.77 -6.59
CA TYR A 75 -1.60 10.85 -7.31
C TYR A 75 -3.00 10.74 -6.69
N LEU A 76 -3.08 10.78 -5.36
CA LEU A 76 -4.35 10.81 -4.63
C LEU A 76 -5.08 12.15 -4.84
N ALA A 77 -4.36 13.27 -4.77
CA ALA A 77 -4.94 14.60 -4.97
C ALA A 77 -5.53 14.80 -6.38
N GLU A 78 -4.89 14.24 -7.41
CA GLU A 78 -5.36 14.31 -8.80
C GLU A 78 -6.61 13.47 -9.07
N ARG A 79 -6.93 12.51 -8.20
CA ARG A 79 -8.06 11.59 -8.35
C ARG A 79 -9.33 12.00 -7.60
N ASP A 80 -9.30 13.10 -6.84
CA ASP A 80 -10.47 13.69 -6.15
C ASP A 80 -11.32 12.63 -5.41
N LEU A 81 -10.66 11.78 -4.61
CA LEU A 81 -11.32 10.79 -3.74
C LEU A 81 -11.82 11.40 -2.43
#